data_AF-A0A8T2AHV1-F1
#
_entry.id   AF-A0A8T2AHV1-F1
#
_cell.length_a   1.000
_cell.length_b   1.000
_cell.length_c   1.000
_cell.angle_alpha   90.00
_cell.angle_beta   90.00
_cell.angle_gamma   90.00
#
_symmetry.space_group_name_H-M   'P 1'
#
loop_
_entity.id
_entity.type
_entity.pdbx_description
1 polymer ?
#
loop_
_entity_poly.entity_id
_entity_poly.type
_entity_poly.pdbx_seq_one_letter_code
_entity_poly.pdbx_strand_id
1 'polypeptide(L)'
;MFGGVLSMPVNNPHLRKSGSRHIVTNLGDNDLKTASMLLSTYAKLQTPIFLRSLKVALYIGGLYVCGKIGLESVMKMGVDTRELFFYETFLYYNPLLLITLMVWLWGVNLWVFSRSGVDYAAIFYLGPDHLSHKEIWKCARWMTTIILTSMTAYLYLYSHGDVKLAASQPVVLYFSAVIILIIPFNIFYMPSRYYLLWTFWRILFPVQAVTFSDFFLADILTSMSKVLSDLERSVCRMVHRQVATVAWFEADSVCGSHSAAIPLVLVLPYLFRLFQCIRQYKDSKDIANIYNAGKYLTAVPVIFLSALKYYIDPDTWTYSIQPAWILAGLANTFFSFFWDILRDWDLSVFTRIFKFSRPNLFSHLLYGRRWVLYSFILFIKSSNHIT
;
A
#
# COMPACT_ATOMS: atom_id res chain seq x y z
N MET A 1 -3.28 -55.12 38.80
CA MET A 1 -4.15 -56.28 39.02
C MET A 1 -5.07 -56.42 37.81
N PHE A 2 -4.89 -57.52 37.05
CA PHE A 2 -5.70 -58.09 35.95
C PHE A 2 -6.06 -57.16 34.76
N GLY A 3 -5.66 -57.36 33.50
CA GLY A 3 -5.59 -58.60 32.67
C GLY A 3 -6.96 -58.84 31.99
N GLY A 4 -7.15 -59.04 30.68
CA GLY A 4 -6.24 -59.44 29.61
C GLY A 4 -6.90 -59.40 28.22
N VAL A 5 -6.10 -59.83 27.23
CA VAL A 5 -6.35 -59.96 25.78
C VAL A 5 -7.19 -61.19 25.46
N LEU A 6 -7.99 -61.17 24.38
CA LEU A 6 -8.41 -62.38 23.67
C LEU A 6 -8.50 -62.14 22.15
N SER A 7 -7.89 -63.06 21.40
CA SER A 7 -7.78 -63.15 19.95
C SER A 7 -8.46 -64.44 19.44
N MET A 8 -9.18 -64.33 18.30
CA MET A 8 -9.45 -65.27 17.16
C MET A 8 -9.59 -66.80 17.41
N PRO A 9 -10.50 -67.52 16.70
CA PRO A 9 -10.16 -68.20 15.40
C PRO A 9 -11.31 -68.18 14.34
N VAL A 10 -11.12 -68.07 13.01
CA VAL A 10 -10.54 -68.96 11.96
C VAL A 10 -11.50 -70.06 11.41
N ASN A 11 -11.78 -69.97 10.08
CA ASN A 11 -12.19 -71.00 9.08
C ASN A 11 -13.59 -71.66 9.22
N ASN A 12 -14.35 -72.06 8.19
CA ASN A 12 -14.03 -72.58 6.85
C ASN A 12 -15.33 -72.64 5.93
N PRO A 13 -15.41 -73.36 4.78
CA PRO A 13 -15.67 -72.79 3.44
C PRO A 13 -16.89 -73.43 2.70
N HIS A 14 -16.96 -73.21 1.37
CA HIS A 14 -17.80 -73.87 0.34
C HIS A 14 -19.04 -73.11 -0.17
N LEU A 15 -18.89 -72.47 -1.34
CA LEU A 15 -19.53 -72.95 -2.57
C LEU A 15 -18.87 -72.34 -3.81
N ARG A 16 -18.89 -73.11 -4.89
CA ARG A 16 -17.92 -73.17 -6.00
C ARG A 16 -18.66 -72.90 -7.32
N LYS A 17 -17.99 -72.21 -8.27
CA LYS A 17 -18.22 -72.18 -9.75
C LYS A 17 -19.51 -71.44 -10.22
N SER A 18 -19.59 -70.74 -11.35
CA SER A 18 -18.82 -70.58 -12.60
C SER A 18 -19.32 -69.27 -13.26
N GLY A 19 -18.50 -68.31 -13.68
CA GLY A 19 -17.98 -68.23 -15.05
C GLY A 19 -18.94 -67.52 -16.03
N SER A 20 -18.77 -66.22 -16.29
CA SER A 20 -19.02 -65.56 -17.58
C SER A 20 -18.60 -64.08 -17.52
N ARG A 21 -17.76 -63.65 -18.47
CA ARG A 21 -17.33 -62.27 -18.68
C ARG A 21 -18.50 -61.45 -19.25
N HIS A 22 -18.77 -60.27 -18.69
CA HIS A 22 -19.21 -59.13 -19.47
C HIS A 22 -18.34 -57.93 -19.13
N ILE A 23 -17.32 -57.74 -19.97
CA ILE A 23 -16.69 -56.45 -20.22
C ILE A 23 -17.76 -55.63 -20.93
N VAL A 24 -18.11 -54.47 -20.39
CA VAL A 24 -18.72 -53.27 -21.01
C VAL A 24 -19.54 -52.60 -19.92
N THR A 25 -18.94 -51.59 -19.27
CA THR A 25 -19.56 -50.35 -18.72
C THR A 25 -18.55 -49.70 -17.76
N ASN A 26 -17.48 -49.13 -18.30
CA ASN A 26 -16.63 -48.18 -17.56
C ASN A 26 -15.97 -47.15 -18.49
N LEU A 27 -16.47 -47.02 -19.73
CA LEU A 27 -15.98 -46.04 -20.69
C LEU A 27 -16.75 -44.71 -20.62
N GLY A 28 -17.90 -44.63 -19.94
CA GLY A 28 -18.71 -43.40 -19.90
C GLY A 28 -18.29 -42.36 -18.85
N ASP A 29 -17.99 -42.78 -17.61
CA ASP A 29 -17.80 -41.85 -16.49
C ASP A 29 -16.41 -41.19 -16.47
N ASN A 30 -15.38 -41.91 -16.92
CA ASN A 30 -14.03 -41.34 -17.03
C ASN A 30 -13.95 -40.38 -18.22
N ASP A 31 -14.65 -40.66 -19.33
CA ASP A 31 -14.69 -39.77 -20.48
C ASP A 31 -15.52 -38.51 -20.19
N LEU A 32 -16.58 -38.59 -19.38
CA LEU A 32 -17.37 -37.42 -18.98
C LEU A 32 -16.61 -36.50 -18.00
N LYS A 33 -15.86 -37.06 -17.04
CA LYS A 33 -14.97 -36.28 -16.16
C LYS A 33 -13.78 -35.70 -16.93
N THR A 34 -13.20 -36.46 -17.85
CA THR A 34 -12.11 -35.97 -18.70
C THR A 34 -12.61 -34.89 -19.66
N ALA A 35 -13.82 -35.03 -20.21
CA ALA A 35 -14.47 -34.02 -21.02
C ALA A 35 -14.85 -32.77 -20.21
N SER A 36 -15.37 -32.88 -18.98
CA SER A 36 -15.66 -31.71 -18.15
C SER A 36 -14.39 -31.01 -17.66
N MET A 37 -13.33 -31.78 -17.38
CA MET A 37 -12.00 -31.27 -17.04
C MET A 37 -11.35 -30.60 -18.25
N LEU A 38 -11.44 -31.20 -19.45
CA LEU A 38 -10.99 -30.60 -20.71
C LEU A 38 -11.81 -29.37 -21.07
N LEU A 39 -13.14 -29.36 -20.89
CA LEU A 39 -14.01 -28.21 -21.17
C LEU A 39 -13.75 -27.07 -20.18
N SER A 40 -13.51 -27.36 -18.90
CA SER A 40 -13.04 -26.41 -17.88
C SER A 40 -11.63 -25.88 -18.22
N THR A 41 -10.77 -26.73 -18.76
CA THR A 41 -9.41 -26.36 -19.19
C THR A 41 -9.46 -25.52 -20.47
N TYR A 42 -10.37 -25.82 -21.41
CA TYR A 42 -10.59 -25.09 -22.66
C TYR A 42 -11.33 -23.77 -22.44
N ALA A 43 -12.26 -23.70 -21.49
CA ALA A 43 -12.93 -22.46 -21.08
C ALA A 43 -11.99 -21.51 -20.30
N LYS A 44 -10.91 -22.06 -19.69
CA LYS A 44 -9.80 -21.28 -19.11
C LYS A 44 -8.71 -20.95 -20.13
N LEU A 45 -8.71 -21.58 -21.31
CA LEU A 45 -7.75 -21.34 -22.39
C LEU A 45 -8.34 -20.33 -23.37
N GLN A 46 -7.58 -19.28 -23.66
CA GLN A 46 -7.96 -18.16 -24.55
C GLN A 46 -9.16 -17.31 -24.06
N THR A 47 -8.88 -16.30 -23.23
CA THR A 47 -9.23 -14.96 -23.75
C THR A 47 -8.45 -14.82 -25.05
N PRO A 48 -9.10 -14.75 -26.24
CA PRO A 48 -8.38 -14.66 -27.50
C PRO A 48 -7.34 -13.55 -27.38
N ILE A 49 -6.12 -13.80 -27.85
CA ILE A 49 -5.00 -12.86 -27.79
C ILE A 49 -5.45 -11.48 -28.27
N PHE A 50 -6.32 -11.46 -29.28
CA PHE A 50 -7.04 -10.29 -29.75
C PHE A 50 -7.76 -9.47 -28.66
N LEU A 51 -8.58 -10.08 -27.79
CA LEU A 51 -9.25 -9.37 -26.70
C LEU A 51 -8.27 -8.82 -25.66
N ARG A 52 -7.14 -9.50 -25.42
CA ARG A 52 -6.10 -8.99 -24.54
C ARG A 52 -5.40 -7.78 -25.16
N SER A 53 -5.02 -7.88 -26.42
CA SER A 53 -4.40 -6.79 -27.18
C SER A 53 -5.33 -5.59 -27.32
N LEU A 54 -6.62 -5.82 -27.57
CA LEU A 54 -7.64 -4.79 -27.63
C LEU A 54 -7.79 -4.07 -26.28
N LYS A 55 -7.86 -4.79 -25.16
CA LYS A 55 -7.91 -4.17 -23.81
C LYS A 55 -6.69 -3.29 -23.53
N VAL A 56 -5.51 -3.72 -23.94
CA VAL A 56 -4.27 -2.94 -23.80
C VAL A 56 -4.30 -1.71 -24.70
N ALA A 57 -4.70 -1.87 -25.97
CA ALA A 57 -4.82 -0.76 -26.92
C ALA A 57 -5.84 0.29 -26.45
N LEU A 58 -7.00 -0.13 -25.92
CA LEU A 58 -8.01 0.78 -25.36
C LEU A 58 -7.48 1.53 -24.13
N TYR A 59 -6.73 0.86 -23.26
CA TYR A 59 -6.11 1.51 -22.09
C TYR A 59 -5.07 2.56 -22.52
N ILE A 60 -4.16 2.21 -23.43
CA ILE A 60 -3.14 3.14 -23.95
C ILE A 60 -3.79 4.29 -24.72
N GLY A 61 -4.79 4.00 -25.56
CA GLY A 61 -5.57 5.01 -26.28
C GLY A 61 -6.29 5.96 -25.32
N GLY A 62 -6.89 5.44 -24.25
CA GLY A 62 -7.50 6.25 -23.20
C GLY A 62 -6.51 7.18 -22.50
N LEU A 63 -5.31 6.68 -22.16
CA LEU A 63 -4.24 7.50 -21.59
C LEU A 63 -3.78 8.60 -22.55
N TYR A 64 -3.63 8.27 -23.84
CA TYR A 64 -3.28 9.24 -24.87
C TYR A 64 -4.36 10.33 -25.00
N VAL A 65 -5.63 9.95 -25.02
CA VAL A 65 -6.76 10.90 -25.06
C VAL A 65 -6.76 11.80 -23.81
N CYS A 66 -6.56 11.24 -22.62
CA CYS A 66 -6.48 12.00 -21.38
C CYS A 66 -5.33 13.02 -21.42
N GLY A 67 -4.16 12.60 -21.90
CA GLY A 67 -2.98 13.46 -22.06
C GLY A 67 -3.20 14.58 -23.08
N LYS A 68 -3.80 14.25 -24.23
CA LYS A 68 -4.12 15.23 -25.27
C LYS A 68 -5.10 16.28 -24.77
N ILE A 69 -6.23 15.87 -24.21
CA ILE A 69 -7.25 16.78 -23.67
C ILE A 69 -6.68 17.62 -22.53
N GLY A 70 -5.90 17.01 -21.63
CA GLY A 70 -5.24 17.71 -20.53
C GLY A 70 -4.30 18.80 -21.04
N LEU A 71 -3.46 18.49 -22.04
CA LEU A 71 -2.56 19.46 -22.65
C LEU A 71 -3.32 20.59 -23.35
N GLU A 72 -4.32 20.28 -24.16
CA GLU A 72 -5.16 21.29 -24.83
C GLU A 72 -5.84 22.23 -23.82
N SER A 73 -6.36 21.67 -22.72
CA SER A 73 -7.01 22.43 -21.65
C SER A 73 -6.04 23.39 -20.96
N VAL A 74 -4.80 22.95 -20.69
CA VAL A 74 -3.74 23.78 -20.10
C VAL A 74 -3.30 24.90 -21.05
N MET A 75 -3.15 24.58 -22.34
CA MET A 75 -2.71 25.55 -23.35
C MET A 75 -3.73 26.65 -23.60
N LYS A 76 -5.02 26.36 -23.36
CA LYS A 76 -6.11 27.34 -23.42
C LYS A 76 -6.08 28.36 -22.28
N MET A 77 -5.46 28.04 -21.13
CA MET A 77 -5.38 28.93 -19.99
C MET A 77 -4.32 30.02 -20.18
N GLY A 78 -4.63 31.22 -19.68
CA GLY A 78 -3.67 32.32 -19.60
C GLY A 78 -2.49 31.96 -18.71
N VAL A 79 -1.33 32.59 -18.96
CA VAL A 79 -0.06 32.26 -18.30
C VAL A 79 -0.16 32.41 -16.78
N ASP A 80 -0.72 33.52 -16.29
CA ASP A 80 -0.83 33.80 -14.85
C ASP A 80 -1.80 32.83 -14.14
N THR A 81 -2.84 32.39 -14.83
CA THR A 81 -3.81 31.41 -14.28
C THR A 81 -3.29 29.98 -14.29
N ARG A 82 -2.30 29.68 -15.15
CA ARG A 82 -1.82 28.32 -15.38
C ARG A 82 -1.04 27.77 -14.20
N GLU A 83 -0.16 28.57 -13.60
CA GLU A 83 0.66 28.14 -12.46
C GLU A 83 -0.20 27.86 -11.22
N LEU A 84 -1.12 28.78 -10.91
CA LEU A 84 -2.07 28.61 -9.81
C LEU A 84 -2.92 27.35 -10.00
N PHE A 85 -3.38 27.11 -11.23
CA PHE A 85 -4.21 25.97 -11.54
C PHE A 85 -3.47 24.64 -11.48
N PHE A 86 -2.19 24.60 -11.86
CA PHE A 86 -1.36 23.41 -11.66
C PHE A 86 -1.17 23.09 -10.19
N TYR A 87 -0.97 24.10 -9.35
CA TYR A 87 -0.89 23.89 -7.90
C TYR A 87 -2.19 23.29 -7.34
N GLU A 88 -3.34 23.81 -7.75
CA GLU A 88 -4.63 23.24 -7.32
C GLU A 88 -4.85 21.81 -7.80
N THR A 89 -4.57 21.55 -9.08
CA THR A 89 -4.71 20.21 -9.64
C THR A 89 -3.78 19.23 -8.93
N PHE A 90 -2.53 19.64 -8.70
CA PHE A 90 -1.56 18.85 -7.95
C PHE A 90 -2.06 18.57 -6.53
N LEU A 91 -2.55 19.60 -5.83
CA LEU A 91 -3.08 19.44 -4.47
C LEU A 91 -4.13 18.34 -4.39
N TYR A 92 -5.16 18.36 -5.24
CA TYR A 92 -6.27 17.41 -5.15
C TYR A 92 -5.92 16.00 -5.65
N TYR A 93 -5.10 15.86 -6.69
CA TYR A 93 -4.88 14.58 -7.36
C TYR A 93 -3.60 13.86 -6.89
N ASN A 94 -2.57 14.59 -6.42
CA ASN A 94 -1.31 13.99 -5.97
C ASN A 94 -1.49 12.93 -4.87
N PRO A 95 -2.32 13.13 -3.82
CA PRO A 95 -2.47 12.13 -2.77
C PRO A 95 -2.98 10.78 -3.29
N LEU A 96 -4.04 10.79 -4.11
CA LEU A 96 -4.61 9.58 -4.67
C LEU A 96 -3.70 8.93 -5.73
N LEU A 97 -2.94 9.72 -6.48
CA LEU A 97 -1.93 9.21 -7.42
C LEU A 97 -0.82 8.46 -6.68
N LEU A 98 -0.30 9.02 -5.59
CA LEU A 98 0.76 8.39 -4.79
C LEU A 98 0.25 7.15 -4.02
N ILE A 99 -0.99 7.18 -3.51
CA ILE A 99 -1.64 5.98 -2.96
C ILE A 99 -1.80 4.91 -4.04
N THR A 100 -2.19 5.28 -5.26
CA THR A 100 -2.31 4.33 -6.38
C THR A 100 -0.95 3.75 -6.78
N LEU A 101 0.10 4.57 -6.76
CA LEU A 101 1.48 4.12 -6.99
C LEU A 101 1.91 3.10 -5.93
N MET A 102 1.56 3.32 -4.66
CA MET A 102 1.78 2.34 -3.59
C MET A 102 1.12 0.99 -3.92
N VAL A 103 -0.14 1.00 -4.40
CA VAL A 103 -0.84 -0.24 -4.77
C VAL A 103 -0.15 -0.94 -5.97
N TRP A 104 0.34 -0.18 -6.94
CA TRP A 104 1.15 -0.73 -8.05
C TRP A 104 2.39 -1.45 -7.54
N LEU A 105 3.15 -0.78 -6.68
CA LEU A 105 4.37 -1.30 -6.09
C LEU A 105 4.11 -2.48 -5.15
N TRP A 106 3.00 -2.47 -4.41
CA TRP A 106 2.56 -3.64 -3.64
C TRP A 106 2.32 -4.85 -4.55
N GLY A 107 1.70 -4.65 -5.72
CA GLY A 107 1.57 -5.71 -6.71
C GLY A 107 2.92 -6.22 -7.23
N VAL A 108 3.93 -5.36 -7.39
CA VAL A 108 5.31 -5.76 -7.72
C VAL A 108 5.91 -6.62 -6.62
N ASN A 109 5.75 -6.24 -5.35
CA ASN A 109 6.25 -7.03 -4.23
C ASN A 109 5.63 -8.43 -4.19
N LEU A 110 4.31 -8.54 -4.31
CA LEU A 110 3.62 -9.83 -4.37
C LEU A 110 4.08 -10.67 -5.57
N TRP A 111 4.33 -10.05 -6.71
CA TRP A 111 4.90 -10.74 -7.86
C TRP A 111 6.29 -11.29 -7.56
N VAL A 112 7.18 -10.49 -6.96
CA VAL A 112 8.53 -10.93 -6.55
C VAL A 112 8.47 -12.05 -5.51
N PHE A 113 7.60 -11.95 -4.50
CA PHE A 113 7.39 -13.01 -3.49
C PHE A 113 6.96 -14.31 -4.15
N SER A 114 5.96 -14.25 -5.04
CA SER A 114 5.48 -15.43 -5.77
C SER A 114 6.57 -16.07 -6.65
N ARG A 115 7.43 -15.26 -7.29
CA ARG A 115 8.56 -15.75 -8.10
C ARG A 115 9.69 -16.33 -7.25
N SER A 116 9.82 -15.87 -6.02
CA SER A 116 10.88 -16.31 -5.10
C SER A 116 10.45 -17.49 -4.23
N GLY A 117 9.20 -17.93 -4.33
CA GLY A 117 8.65 -19.03 -3.52
C GLY A 117 8.36 -18.62 -2.07
N VAL A 118 8.23 -17.32 -1.79
CA VAL A 118 7.88 -16.82 -0.46
C VAL A 118 6.37 -16.93 -0.27
N ASP A 119 5.94 -17.67 0.76
CA ASP A 119 4.54 -17.78 1.15
C ASP A 119 4.09 -16.53 1.92
N TYR A 120 3.78 -15.47 1.17
CA TYR A 120 3.29 -14.22 1.74
C TYR A 120 1.90 -14.37 2.38
N ALA A 121 1.09 -15.36 1.96
CA ALA A 121 -0.22 -15.57 2.56
C ALA A 121 -0.07 -16.05 4.01
N ALA A 122 0.87 -16.95 4.28
CA ALA A 122 1.21 -17.36 5.63
C ALA A 122 1.79 -16.20 6.47
N ILE A 123 2.72 -15.43 5.91
CA ILE A 123 3.39 -14.31 6.62
C ILE A 123 2.38 -13.24 7.08
N PHE A 124 1.44 -12.90 6.21
CA PHE A 124 0.42 -11.88 6.48
C PHE A 124 -0.86 -12.46 7.09
N TYR A 125 -0.92 -13.76 7.38
CA TYR A 125 -2.10 -14.46 7.89
C TYR A 125 -3.34 -14.23 7.01
N LEU A 126 -3.17 -14.29 5.68
CA LEU A 126 -4.23 -14.07 4.71
C LEU A 126 -5.07 -15.33 4.52
N GLY A 127 -6.39 -15.15 4.34
CA GLY A 127 -7.31 -16.23 4.03
C GLY A 127 -7.11 -16.83 2.63
N PRO A 128 -7.84 -17.90 2.28
CA PRO A 128 -7.74 -18.55 0.97
C PRO A 128 -8.15 -17.63 -0.20
N ASP A 129 -9.04 -16.68 0.06
CA ASP A 129 -9.55 -15.72 -0.94
C ASP A 129 -8.70 -14.44 -1.05
N HIS A 130 -7.41 -14.51 -0.74
CA HIS A 130 -6.52 -13.36 -0.82
C HIS A 130 -6.20 -12.96 -2.26
N LEU A 131 -5.95 -11.68 -2.47
CA LEU A 131 -5.64 -11.17 -3.80
C LEU A 131 -4.22 -11.54 -4.22
N SER A 132 -4.13 -12.10 -5.43
CA SER A 132 -2.86 -12.29 -6.12
C SER A 132 -2.32 -10.96 -6.68
N HIS A 133 -1.04 -10.93 -7.01
CA HIS A 133 -0.41 -9.77 -7.68
C HIS A 133 -1.16 -9.31 -8.94
N LYS A 134 -1.77 -10.24 -9.70
CA LYS A 134 -2.55 -9.93 -10.91
C LYS A 134 -3.83 -9.14 -10.59
N GLU A 135 -4.50 -9.49 -9.50
CA GLU A 135 -5.71 -8.81 -9.05
C GLU A 135 -5.38 -7.44 -8.46
N ILE A 136 -4.29 -7.33 -7.69
CA ILE A 136 -3.78 -6.05 -7.21
C ILE A 136 -3.45 -5.11 -8.39
N TRP A 137 -2.74 -5.57 -9.42
CA TRP A 137 -2.50 -4.76 -10.63
C TRP A 137 -3.77 -4.45 -11.42
N LYS A 138 -4.80 -5.29 -11.35
CA LYS A 138 -6.12 -4.96 -11.93
C LYS A 138 -6.75 -3.80 -11.15
N CYS A 139 -6.71 -3.82 -9.81
CA CYS A 139 -7.17 -2.70 -8.99
C CYS A 139 -6.38 -1.42 -9.28
N ALA A 140 -5.05 -1.51 -9.28
CA ALA A 140 -4.18 -0.36 -9.55
C ALA A 140 -4.46 0.29 -10.91
N ARG A 141 -4.67 -0.52 -11.97
CA ARG A 141 -5.07 -0.01 -13.29
C ARG A 141 -6.40 0.74 -13.27
N TRP A 142 -7.42 0.19 -12.61
CA TRP A 142 -8.72 0.87 -12.49
C TRP A 142 -8.61 2.17 -11.71
N MET A 143 -7.87 2.18 -10.60
CA MET A 143 -7.60 3.39 -9.84
C MET A 143 -6.89 4.44 -10.70
N THR A 144 -5.83 4.07 -11.42
CA THR A 144 -5.11 4.97 -12.33
C THR A 144 -6.04 5.54 -13.41
N THR A 145 -6.86 4.71 -14.06
CA THR A 145 -7.81 5.19 -15.08
C THR A 145 -8.81 6.18 -14.49
N ILE A 146 -9.46 5.83 -13.36
CA ILE A 146 -10.48 6.68 -12.75
C ILE A 146 -9.89 8.03 -12.32
N ILE A 147 -8.72 8.02 -11.69
CA ILE A 147 -8.04 9.25 -11.22
C ILE A 147 -7.64 10.13 -12.41
N LEU A 148 -7.02 9.55 -13.45
CA LEU A 148 -6.60 10.32 -14.62
C LEU A 148 -7.79 10.86 -15.41
N THR A 149 -8.86 10.09 -15.56
CA THR A 149 -10.09 10.57 -16.21
C THR A 149 -10.73 11.71 -15.40
N SER A 150 -10.81 11.59 -14.08
CA SER A 150 -11.30 12.67 -13.21
C SER A 150 -10.42 13.93 -13.32
N MET A 151 -9.09 13.76 -13.31
CA MET A 151 -8.13 14.84 -13.48
C MET A 151 -8.31 15.53 -14.83
N THR A 152 -8.40 14.77 -15.94
CA THR A 152 -8.66 15.33 -17.26
C THR A 152 -10.01 16.06 -17.31
N ALA A 153 -11.07 15.51 -16.71
CA ALA A 153 -12.37 16.19 -16.62
C ALA A 153 -12.27 17.50 -15.84
N TYR A 154 -11.54 17.52 -14.73
CA TYR A 154 -11.26 18.74 -13.96
C TYR A 154 -10.55 19.80 -14.81
N LEU A 155 -9.46 19.42 -15.49
CA LEU A 155 -8.70 20.32 -16.38
C LEU A 155 -9.60 20.87 -17.50
N TYR A 156 -10.37 20.00 -18.14
CA TYR A 156 -11.26 20.36 -19.24
C TYR A 156 -12.34 21.34 -18.79
N LEU A 157 -13.11 21.00 -17.76
CA LEU A 157 -14.23 21.82 -17.29
C LEU A 157 -13.77 23.19 -16.80
N TYR A 158 -12.66 23.23 -16.06
CA TYR A 158 -12.12 24.50 -15.59
C TYR A 158 -11.67 25.40 -16.75
N SER A 159 -10.98 24.84 -17.77
CA SER A 159 -10.57 25.59 -18.97
C SER A 159 -11.75 26.09 -19.84
N HIS A 160 -12.96 25.57 -19.61
CA HIS A 160 -14.18 26.01 -20.28
C HIS A 160 -15.03 26.95 -19.42
N GLY A 161 -14.58 27.28 -18.21
CA GLY A 161 -15.27 28.20 -17.30
C GLY A 161 -16.29 27.54 -16.37
N ASP A 162 -16.47 26.22 -16.45
CA ASP A 162 -17.42 25.45 -15.62
C ASP A 162 -16.83 25.10 -14.25
N VAL A 163 -16.48 26.13 -13.47
CA VAL A 163 -15.76 26.00 -12.18
C VAL A 163 -16.50 25.11 -11.18
N LYS A 164 -17.84 25.21 -11.10
CA LYS A 164 -18.65 24.40 -10.18
C LYS A 164 -18.57 22.91 -10.50
N LEU A 165 -18.63 22.56 -11.78
CA LEU A 165 -18.57 21.17 -12.22
C LEU A 165 -17.14 20.63 -12.14
N ALA A 166 -16.13 21.46 -12.42
CA ALA A 166 -14.74 21.14 -12.16
C ALA A 166 -14.52 20.80 -10.68
N ALA A 167 -14.95 21.67 -9.76
CA ALA A 167 -14.82 21.48 -8.32
C ALA A 167 -15.46 20.17 -7.81
N SER A 168 -16.54 19.70 -8.44
CA SER A 168 -17.18 18.43 -8.09
C SER A 168 -16.34 17.19 -8.42
N GLN A 169 -15.43 17.26 -9.40
CA GLN A 169 -14.64 16.09 -9.85
C GLN A 169 -13.81 15.46 -8.71
N PRO A 170 -12.91 16.18 -8.02
CA PRO A 170 -12.16 15.61 -6.91
C PRO A 170 -13.07 15.21 -5.74
N VAL A 171 -14.16 15.94 -5.47
CA VAL A 171 -15.10 15.62 -4.38
C VAL A 171 -15.76 14.25 -4.62
N VAL A 172 -16.29 14.02 -5.83
CA VAL A 172 -16.91 12.75 -6.21
C VAL A 172 -15.88 11.61 -6.20
N LEU A 173 -14.66 11.88 -6.66
CA LEU A 173 -13.56 10.90 -6.65
C LEU A 173 -13.21 10.44 -5.22
N TYR A 174 -13.03 11.38 -4.29
CA TYR A 174 -12.69 11.05 -2.90
C TYR A 174 -13.85 10.36 -2.19
N PHE A 175 -15.07 10.86 -2.37
CA PHE A 175 -16.25 10.28 -1.76
C PHE A 175 -16.49 8.85 -2.26
N SER A 176 -16.37 8.62 -3.56
CA SER A 176 -16.49 7.27 -4.14
C SER A 176 -15.39 6.32 -3.66
N ALA A 177 -14.14 6.79 -3.50
CA ALA A 177 -13.05 5.98 -2.95
C ALA A 177 -13.35 5.52 -1.51
N VAL A 178 -13.85 6.42 -0.65
CA VAL A 178 -14.24 6.08 0.73
C VAL A 178 -15.40 5.08 0.73
N ILE A 179 -16.46 5.32 -0.07
CA ILE A 179 -17.60 4.40 -0.18
C ILE A 179 -17.14 3.02 -0.60
N ILE A 180 -16.34 2.91 -1.67
CA ILE A 180 -15.85 1.62 -2.17
C ILE A 180 -15.05 0.88 -1.10
N LEU A 181 -14.29 1.60 -0.26
CA LEU A 181 -13.51 0.99 0.80
C LEU A 181 -14.41 0.40 1.90
N ILE A 182 -15.43 1.14 2.36
CA ILE A 182 -16.25 0.78 3.53
C ILE A 182 -17.48 -0.07 3.21
N ILE A 183 -17.89 -0.16 1.94
CA ILE A 183 -19.17 -0.78 1.57
C ILE A 183 -19.21 -2.27 1.97
N PRO A 184 -20.25 -2.75 2.67
CA PRO A 184 -20.25 -4.09 3.25
C PRO A 184 -20.56 -5.21 2.25
N PHE A 185 -20.96 -4.87 1.02
CA PHE A 185 -21.33 -5.84 0.00
C PHE A 185 -20.10 -6.53 -0.62
N ASN A 186 -20.31 -7.72 -1.19
CA ASN A 186 -19.28 -8.49 -1.92
C ASN A 186 -18.96 -7.87 -3.30
N ILE A 187 -18.66 -6.58 -3.31
CA ILE A 187 -18.25 -5.77 -4.45
C ILE A 187 -16.80 -5.37 -4.20
N PHE A 188 -15.96 -5.42 -5.23
CA PHE A 188 -14.52 -5.06 -5.15
C PHE A 188 -13.75 -5.76 -4.01
N TYR A 189 -13.75 -7.09 -3.99
CA TYR A 189 -12.90 -7.90 -3.10
C TYR A 189 -13.11 -7.58 -1.60
N MET A 190 -14.33 -7.80 -1.11
CA MET A 190 -14.73 -7.52 0.26
C MET A 190 -13.75 -8.07 1.33
N PRO A 191 -13.28 -9.33 1.28
CA PRO A 191 -12.36 -9.84 2.31
C PRO A 191 -11.08 -9.00 2.45
N SER A 192 -10.51 -8.55 1.33
CA SER A 192 -9.29 -7.73 1.33
C SER A 192 -9.53 -6.31 1.85
N ARG A 193 -10.69 -5.70 1.55
CA ARG A 193 -11.05 -4.38 2.07
C ARG A 193 -11.22 -4.40 3.59
N TYR A 194 -11.92 -5.41 4.10
CA TYR A 194 -12.10 -5.59 5.54
C TYR A 194 -10.78 -5.93 6.25
N TYR A 195 -9.94 -6.75 5.65
CA TYR A 195 -8.60 -7.01 6.16
C TYR A 195 -7.77 -5.72 6.30
N LEU A 196 -7.81 -4.85 5.27
CA LEU A 196 -7.13 -3.56 5.31
C LEU A 196 -7.70 -2.64 6.41
N LEU A 197 -9.03 -2.47 6.46
CA LEU A 197 -9.71 -1.65 7.46
C LEU A 197 -9.46 -2.15 8.90
N TRP A 198 -9.49 -3.46 9.09
CA TRP A 198 -9.20 -4.08 10.38
C TRP A 198 -7.74 -3.89 10.80
N THR A 199 -6.81 -3.97 9.84
CA THR A 199 -5.39 -3.67 10.11
C THR A 199 -5.21 -2.21 10.50
N PHE A 200 -5.86 -1.26 9.81
CA PHE A 200 -5.87 0.14 10.22
C PHE A 200 -6.41 0.35 11.64
N TRP A 201 -7.51 -0.33 11.99
CA TRP A 201 -8.08 -0.28 13.34
C TRP A 201 -7.09 -0.75 14.41
N ARG A 202 -6.38 -1.86 14.16
CA ARG A 202 -5.36 -2.40 15.08
C ARG A 202 -4.12 -1.50 15.19
N ILE A 203 -3.76 -0.77 14.14
CA ILE A 203 -2.69 0.24 14.16
C ILE A 203 -3.09 1.46 15.01
N LEU A 204 -4.33 1.96 14.84
CA LEU A 204 -4.87 3.08 15.60
C LEU A 204 -4.96 2.77 17.09
N PHE A 205 -5.34 1.52 17.42
CA PHE A 205 -5.51 1.06 18.79
C PHE A 205 -4.69 -0.21 19.03
N PRO A 206 -3.37 -0.10 19.31
CA PRO A 206 -2.48 -1.25 19.52
C PRO A 206 -2.67 -1.88 20.91
N VAL A 207 -3.90 -2.30 21.21
CA VAL A 207 -4.30 -2.96 22.46
C VAL A 207 -3.99 -4.46 22.45
N GLN A 208 -3.93 -5.05 21.25
CA GLN A 208 -3.61 -6.46 21.01
C GLN A 208 -2.12 -6.64 20.70
N ALA A 209 -1.66 -7.88 20.67
CA ALA A 209 -0.31 -8.20 20.19
C ALA A 209 -0.16 -7.71 18.74
N VAL A 210 0.94 -6.98 18.47
CA VAL A 210 1.22 -6.40 17.16
C VAL A 210 1.58 -7.52 16.18
N THR A 211 0.78 -7.71 15.13
CA THR A 211 1.08 -8.71 14.09
C THR A 211 2.03 -8.14 13.05
N PHE A 212 2.59 -9.02 12.22
CA PHE A 212 3.46 -8.59 11.13
C PHE A 212 2.77 -7.61 10.18
N SER A 213 1.49 -7.84 9.87
CA SER A 213 0.68 -6.97 9.02
C SER A 213 0.51 -5.56 9.60
N ASP A 214 0.35 -5.45 10.93
CA ASP A 214 0.22 -4.16 11.62
C ASP A 214 1.52 -3.38 11.56
N PHE A 215 2.64 -4.07 11.84
CA PHE A 215 3.98 -3.52 11.75
C PHE A 215 4.27 -3.04 10.32
N PHE A 216 4.05 -3.89 9.32
CA PHE A 216 4.38 -3.62 7.93
C PHE A 216 3.56 -2.47 7.35
N LEU A 217 2.24 -2.47 7.57
CA LEU A 217 1.39 -1.38 7.07
C LEU A 217 1.68 -0.07 7.81
N ALA A 218 1.89 -0.09 9.12
CA ALA A 218 2.25 1.12 9.86
C ALA A 218 3.58 1.71 9.40
N ASP A 219 4.55 0.87 9.02
CA ASP A 219 5.84 1.33 8.50
C ASP A 219 5.68 2.02 7.14
N ILE A 220 4.86 1.45 6.26
CA ILE A 220 4.46 2.12 5.00
C ILE A 220 3.79 3.47 5.26
N LEU A 221 2.95 3.58 6.30
CA LEU A 221 2.32 4.86 6.65
C LEU A 221 3.32 5.94 7.03
N THR A 222 4.48 5.59 7.61
CA THR A 222 5.52 6.58 7.92
C THR A 222 6.11 7.21 6.65
N SER A 223 6.34 6.41 5.61
CA SER A 223 6.75 6.90 4.28
C SER A 223 5.63 7.62 3.53
N MET A 224 4.37 7.44 3.95
CA MET A 224 3.20 8.14 3.39
C MET A 224 2.78 9.36 4.22
N SER A 225 3.54 9.76 5.24
CA SER A 225 3.19 10.88 6.13
C SER A 225 2.89 12.17 5.36
N LYS A 226 3.73 12.54 4.38
CA LYS A 226 3.50 13.70 3.52
C LYS A 226 2.26 13.55 2.63
N VAL A 227 2.03 12.35 2.09
CA VAL A 227 0.84 12.03 1.29
C VAL A 227 -0.43 12.19 2.12
N LEU A 228 -0.42 11.76 3.38
CA LEU A 228 -1.54 11.93 4.32
C LEU A 228 -1.77 13.40 4.66
N SER A 229 -0.71 14.19 4.80
CA SER A 229 -0.82 15.65 5.02
C SER A 229 -1.41 16.37 3.80
N ASP A 230 -1.02 16.01 2.58
CA ASP A 230 -1.59 16.59 1.36
C ASP A 230 -3.04 16.12 1.16
N LEU A 231 -3.36 14.88 1.58
CA LEU A 231 -4.72 14.36 1.62
C LEU A 231 -5.59 15.16 2.59
N GLU A 232 -5.11 15.43 3.81
CA GLU A 232 -5.81 16.27 4.79
C GLU A 232 -6.11 17.66 4.21
N ARG A 233 -5.10 18.33 3.63
CA ARG A 233 -5.26 19.65 3.03
C ARG A 233 -6.28 19.66 1.89
N SER A 234 -6.29 18.60 1.08
CA SER A 234 -7.28 18.42 0.00
C SER A 234 -8.69 18.27 0.55
N VAL A 235 -8.87 17.39 1.55
CA VAL A 235 -10.17 17.14 2.18
C VAL A 235 -10.68 18.38 2.91
N CYS A 236 -9.82 19.09 3.64
CA CYS A 236 -10.18 20.32 4.33
C CYS A 236 -10.78 21.34 3.35
N ARG A 237 -10.14 21.58 2.21
CA ARG A 237 -10.66 22.51 1.18
C ARG A 237 -11.97 22.05 0.56
N MET A 238 -12.12 20.74 0.32
CA MET A 238 -13.37 20.18 -0.17
C MET A 238 -14.53 20.38 0.82
N VAL A 239 -14.31 20.15 2.10
CA VAL A 239 -15.31 20.31 3.16
C VAL A 239 -15.70 21.79 3.33
N HIS A 240 -14.73 22.70 3.30
CA HIS A 240 -14.96 24.14 3.42
C HIS A 240 -15.42 24.81 2.12
N ARG A 241 -15.70 24.05 1.05
CA ARG A 241 -16.15 24.55 -0.27
C ARG A 241 -15.17 25.55 -0.91
N GLN A 242 -13.87 25.40 -0.64
CA GLN A 242 -12.78 26.22 -1.18
C GLN A 242 -12.13 25.60 -2.42
N VAL A 243 -12.89 24.78 -3.16
CA VAL A 243 -12.40 24.09 -4.35
C VAL A 243 -12.56 24.99 -5.55
N ALA A 244 -11.48 25.20 -6.32
CA ALA A 244 -11.47 26.00 -7.54
C ALA A 244 -11.92 27.47 -7.32
N THR A 245 -11.63 28.02 -6.13
CA THR A 245 -11.93 29.42 -5.77
C THR A 245 -10.64 30.24 -5.67
N VAL A 246 -10.65 31.49 -6.13
CA VAL A 246 -9.52 32.46 -6.04
C VAL A 246 -9.11 32.78 -4.58
N ALA A 247 -9.88 32.31 -3.59
CA ALA A 247 -9.61 32.44 -2.16
C ALA A 247 -8.31 31.78 -1.65
N TRP A 248 -7.46 31.26 -2.55
CA TRP A 248 -6.11 30.80 -2.22
C TRP A 248 -5.19 31.89 -1.65
N PHE A 249 -5.50 33.17 -1.89
CA PHE A 249 -4.67 34.30 -1.47
C PHE A 249 -4.75 34.64 0.03
N GLU A 250 -5.70 34.08 0.79
CA GLU A 250 -5.77 34.30 2.23
C GLU A 250 -5.07 33.16 2.99
N ALA A 251 -3.82 33.43 3.36
CA ALA A 251 -2.99 32.56 4.21
C ALA A 251 -3.64 32.21 5.57
N ASP A 252 -4.65 32.98 5.98
CA ASP A 252 -5.46 32.80 7.20
C ASP A 252 -6.66 31.85 7.04
N SER A 253 -6.76 31.15 5.91
CA SER A 253 -7.81 30.14 5.73
C SER A 253 -7.60 28.95 6.69
N VAL A 254 -8.71 28.39 7.20
CA VAL A 254 -8.76 27.23 8.12
C VAL A 254 -7.90 26.04 7.66
N CYS A 255 -7.69 25.91 6.33
CA CYS A 255 -6.93 24.86 5.67
C CYS A 255 -5.54 25.32 5.17
N GLY A 256 -5.06 26.45 5.67
CA GLY A 256 -3.80 27.10 5.29
C GLY A 256 -2.57 26.46 5.94
N SER A 257 -1.40 27.01 5.63
CA SER A 257 -0.11 26.50 6.15
C SER A 257 0.06 26.70 7.66
N HIS A 258 -0.76 27.56 8.28
CA HIS A 258 -0.85 27.75 9.74
C HIS A 258 -1.83 26.78 10.41
N SER A 259 -2.33 25.76 9.70
CA SER A 259 -3.20 24.76 10.32
C SER A 259 -2.38 23.84 11.23
N ALA A 260 -2.77 23.76 12.51
CA ALA A 260 -2.22 22.78 13.45
C ALA A 260 -2.53 21.33 13.03
N ALA A 261 -3.51 21.09 12.15
CA ALA A 261 -3.80 19.75 11.63
C ALA A 261 -2.64 19.16 10.81
N ILE A 262 -1.87 20.00 10.11
CA ILE A 262 -0.75 19.58 9.26
C ILE A 262 0.32 18.82 10.06
N PRO A 263 0.96 19.40 11.10
CA PRO A 263 1.95 18.66 11.89
C PRO A 263 1.35 17.46 12.64
N LEU A 264 0.07 17.52 13.02
CA LEU A 264 -0.60 16.39 13.67
C LEU A 264 -0.75 15.21 12.72
N VAL A 265 -1.21 15.42 11.48
CA VAL A 265 -1.31 14.33 10.49
C VAL A 265 0.05 13.80 10.09
N LEU A 266 1.06 14.66 9.95
CA LEU A 266 2.44 14.24 9.66
C LEU A 266 3.02 13.34 10.76
N VAL A 267 2.77 13.65 12.03
CA VAL A 267 3.36 12.91 13.16
C VAL A 267 2.62 11.60 13.47
N LEU A 268 1.34 11.49 13.12
CA LEU A 268 0.49 10.33 13.45
C LEU A 268 1.10 8.97 13.07
N PRO A 269 1.60 8.75 11.85
CA PRO A 269 2.24 7.47 11.48
C PRO A 269 3.42 7.10 12.38
N TYR A 270 4.25 8.08 12.76
CA TYR A 270 5.39 7.87 13.64
C TYR A 270 4.95 7.53 15.06
N LEU A 271 3.88 8.15 15.55
CA LEU A 271 3.29 7.81 16.85
C LEU A 271 2.69 6.40 16.86
N PHE A 272 2.05 5.96 15.78
CA PHE A 272 1.55 4.58 15.68
C PHE A 272 2.70 3.57 15.80
N ARG A 273 3.80 3.79 15.08
CA ARG A 273 5.00 2.94 15.18
C ARG A 273 5.64 3.00 16.56
N LEU A 274 5.73 4.20 17.15
CA LEU A 274 6.21 4.39 18.52
C LEU A 274 5.42 3.54 19.52
N PHE A 275 4.09 3.64 19.51
CA PHE A 275 3.23 2.87 20.41
C PHE A 275 3.27 1.37 20.15
N GLN A 276 3.33 0.95 18.89
CA GLN A 276 3.52 -0.46 18.54
C GLN A 276 4.85 -1.00 19.09
N CYS A 277 5.95 -0.26 18.97
CA CYS A 277 7.25 -0.67 19.50
C CYS A 277 7.26 -0.74 21.03
N ILE A 278 6.63 0.22 21.72
CA ILE A 278 6.46 0.17 23.18
C ILE A 278 5.63 -1.04 23.59
N ARG A 279 4.55 -1.33 22.84
CA ARG A 279 3.70 -2.51 23.07
C ARG A 279 4.49 -3.81 22.88
N GLN A 280 5.27 -3.92 21.80
CA GLN A 280 6.13 -5.07 21.53
C GLN A 280 7.20 -5.26 22.61
N TYR A 281 7.78 -4.19 23.14
CA TYR A 281 8.67 -4.27 24.31
C TYR A 281 7.93 -4.79 25.55
N LYS A 282 6.71 -4.31 25.80
CA LYS A 282 5.92 -4.78 26.95
C LYS A 282 5.68 -6.29 26.90
N ASP A 283 5.40 -6.82 25.71
CA ASP A 283 5.09 -8.22 25.47
C ASP A 283 6.34 -9.13 25.42
N SER A 284 7.42 -8.69 24.77
CA SER A 284 8.63 -9.52 24.55
C SER A 284 9.76 -9.27 25.55
N LYS A 285 9.79 -8.10 26.20
CA LYS A 285 10.92 -7.57 26.99
C LYS A 285 12.23 -7.38 26.20
N ASP A 286 12.18 -7.44 24.87
CA ASP A 286 13.35 -7.20 24.04
C ASP A 286 13.62 -5.70 23.88
N ILE A 287 14.76 -5.26 24.44
CA ILE A 287 15.24 -3.86 24.42
C ILE A 287 15.39 -3.32 22.99
N ALA A 288 15.60 -4.17 21.98
CA ALA A 288 15.62 -3.72 20.59
C ALA A 288 14.36 -2.95 20.20
N ASN A 289 13.19 -3.32 20.74
CA ASN A 289 11.94 -2.60 20.49
C ASN A 289 11.95 -1.18 21.08
N ILE A 290 12.66 -0.93 22.18
CA ILE A 290 12.82 0.42 22.74
C ILE A 290 13.73 1.27 21.85
N TYR A 291 14.80 0.70 21.30
CA TYR A 291 15.62 1.44 20.34
C TYR A 291 14.85 1.76 19.05
N ASN A 292 13.98 0.83 18.59
CA ASN A 292 13.10 1.09 17.45
C ASN A 292 12.07 2.18 17.77
N ALA A 293 11.49 2.17 18.99
CA ALA A 293 10.63 3.25 19.47
C ALA A 293 11.38 4.60 19.45
N GLY A 294 12.63 4.61 19.92
CA GLY A 294 13.52 5.77 19.87
C GLY A 294 13.73 6.30 18.46
N LYS A 295 13.93 5.42 17.47
CA LYS A 295 14.02 5.79 16.05
C LYS A 295 12.81 6.65 15.62
N TYR A 296 11.59 6.14 15.80
CA TYR A 296 10.39 6.89 15.39
C TYR A 296 10.16 8.16 16.22
N LEU A 297 10.59 8.18 17.49
CA LEU A 297 10.54 9.39 18.32
C LEU A 297 11.43 10.51 17.76
N THR A 298 12.57 10.20 17.15
CA THR A 298 13.47 11.22 16.59
C THR A 298 12.86 12.02 15.42
N ALA A 299 11.81 11.51 14.76
CA ALA A 299 11.09 12.25 13.73
C ALA A 299 10.17 13.35 14.30
N VAL A 300 9.71 13.20 15.56
CA VAL A 300 8.73 14.11 16.18
C VAL A 300 9.26 15.55 16.28
N PRO A 301 10.48 15.83 16.80
CA PRO A 301 11.02 17.19 16.83
C PRO A 301 11.16 17.79 15.44
N VAL A 302 11.55 17.00 14.43
CA VAL A 302 11.70 17.49 13.04
C VAL A 302 10.37 18.05 12.53
N ILE A 303 9.27 17.32 12.75
CA ILE A 303 7.94 17.70 12.29
C ILE A 303 7.47 18.98 13.00
N PHE A 304 7.53 19.03 14.33
CA PHE A 304 7.05 20.19 15.08
C PHE A 304 7.90 21.44 14.88
N LEU A 305 9.23 21.30 14.79
CA LEU A 305 10.11 22.42 14.46
C LEU A 305 9.86 22.92 13.02
N SER A 306 9.57 22.02 12.07
CA SER A 306 9.17 22.43 10.71
C SER A 306 7.88 23.25 10.69
N ALA A 307 6.91 22.89 11.54
CA ALA A 307 5.67 23.63 11.67
C ALA A 307 5.87 24.98 12.37
N LEU A 308 6.77 25.05 13.35
CA LEU A 308 7.08 26.26 14.10
C LEU A 308 7.57 27.40 13.19
N LYS A 309 8.21 27.08 12.05
CA LYS A 309 8.59 28.03 11.00
C LYS A 309 7.48 29.02 10.63
N TYR A 310 6.22 28.57 10.65
CA TYR A 310 5.08 29.40 10.24
C TYR A 310 4.53 30.27 11.38
N TYR A 311 5.01 30.14 12.61
CA TYR A 311 4.49 30.88 13.77
C TYR A 311 5.49 31.84 14.41
N ILE A 312 6.72 31.85 13.92
CA ILE A 312 7.81 32.69 14.46
C ILE A 312 8.34 33.62 13.37
N ASP A 313 8.96 34.72 13.80
CA ASP A 313 9.57 35.67 12.89
C ASP A 313 10.79 35.07 12.16
N PRO A 314 11.13 35.58 10.96
CA PRO A 314 12.21 35.02 10.14
C PRO A 314 13.59 35.03 10.81
N ASP A 315 13.86 36.02 11.67
CA ASP A 315 15.16 36.15 12.35
C ASP A 315 15.28 35.08 13.44
N THR A 316 14.25 34.93 14.28
CA THR A 316 14.19 33.85 15.28
C THR A 316 14.26 32.47 14.63
N TRP A 317 13.57 32.27 13.49
CA TRP A 317 13.71 31.05 12.71
C TRP A 317 15.16 30.80 12.31
N THR A 318 15.79 31.75 11.63
CA THR A 318 17.12 31.57 11.02
C THR A 318 18.22 31.37 12.08
N TYR A 319 18.20 32.17 13.15
CA TYR A 319 19.29 32.19 14.13
C TYR A 319 19.09 31.23 15.31
N SER A 320 17.84 30.85 15.65
CA SER A 320 17.56 30.03 16.85
C SER A 320 16.95 28.66 16.53
N ILE A 321 15.90 28.61 15.72
CA ILE A 321 15.11 27.38 15.53
C ILE A 321 15.65 26.50 14.40
N GLN A 322 16.12 27.10 13.31
CA GLN A 322 16.65 26.39 12.15
C GLN A 322 17.86 25.50 12.50
N PRO A 323 18.84 25.91 13.33
CA PRO A 323 19.91 25.03 13.76
C PRO A 323 19.40 23.81 14.53
N ALA A 324 18.44 23.99 15.43
CA ALA A 324 17.82 22.88 16.17
C ALA A 324 17.04 21.94 15.24
N TRP A 325 16.33 22.48 14.25
CA TRP A 325 15.64 21.71 13.21
C TRP A 325 16.61 20.89 12.37
N ILE A 326 17.75 21.47 11.95
CA ILE A 326 18.81 20.76 11.22
C ILE A 326 19.39 19.64 12.08
N LEU A 327 19.72 19.90 13.35
CA LEU A 327 20.25 18.88 14.26
C LEU A 327 19.26 17.73 14.49
N ALA A 328 17.98 18.05 14.68
CA ALA A 328 16.93 17.04 14.78
C ALA A 328 16.81 16.21 13.48
N GLY A 329 16.87 16.87 12.32
CA GLY A 329 16.83 16.21 11.01
C GLY A 329 18.02 15.28 10.79
N LEU A 330 19.23 15.71 11.17
CA LEU A 330 20.43 14.88 11.13
C LEU A 330 20.30 13.68 12.07
N ALA A 331 19.89 13.89 13.32
CA ALA A 331 19.69 12.81 14.28
C ALA A 331 18.68 11.77 13.77
N ASN A 332 17.53 12.21 13.27
CA ASN A 332 16.51 11.33 12.69
C ASN A 332 17.03 10.55 11.49
N THR A 333 17.73 11.24 10.58
CA THR A 333 18.29 10.62 9.37
C THR A 333 19.37 9.60 9.70
N PHE A 334 20.31 9.93 10.57
CA PHE A 334 21.38 9.02 10.96
C PHE A 334 20.87 7.81 11.74
N PHE A 335 19.93 8.01 12.68
CA PHE A 335 19.33 6.89 13.42
C PHE A 335 18.59 5.97 12.44
N SER A 336 17.70 6.53 11.62
CA SER A 336 16.93 5.73 10.64
C SER A 336 17.84 4.97 9.68
N PHE A 337 18.84 5.64 9.12
CA PHE A 337 19.82 5.00 8.24
C PHE A 337 20.60 3.88 8.93
N PHE A 338 21.08 4.12 10.16
CA PHE A 338 21.79 3.11 10.94
C PHE A 338 20.90 1.89 11.23
N TRP A 339 19.63 2.13 11.57
CA TRP A 339 18.66 1.09 11.82
C TRP A 339 18.41 0.24 10.57
N ASP A 340 18.13 0.87 9.44
CA ASP A 340 17.83 0.16 8.19
C ASP A 340 18.99 -0.74 7.76
N ILE A 341 20.23 -0.23 7.83
CA ILE A 341 21.42 -0.97 7.40
C ILE A 341 21.73 -2.15 8.32
N LEU A 342 21.69 -1.95 9.64
CA LEU A 342 22.20 -2.93 10.61
C LEU A 342 21.12 -3.86 11.15
N ARG A 343 19.87 -3.40 11.27
CA ARG A 343 18.78 -4.17 11.84
C ARG A 343 17.88 -4.75 10.76
N ASP A 344 17.40 -3.92 9.85
CA ASP A 344 16.38 -4.37 8.90
C ASP A 344 17.00 -5.13 7.72
N TRP A 345 18.16 -4.69 7.21
CA TRP A 345 18.80 -5.32 6.05
C TRP A 345 19.92 -6.30 6.41
N ASP A 346 20.36 -6.31 7.67
CA ASP A 346 21.47 -7.15 8.15
C ASP A 346 22.70 -7.08 7.20
N LEU A 347 22.98 -5.88 6.64
CA LEU A 347 24.08 -5.69 5.70
C LEU A 347 25.38 -5.64 6.49
N SER A 348 25.93 -6.83 6.69
CA SER A 348 27.16 -7.12 7.42
C SER A 348 28.43 -6.45 6.87
N VAL A 349 28.36 -5.65 5.79
CA VAL A 349 29.51 -4.90 5.25
C VAL A 349 30.13 -3.96 6.30
N PHE A 350 29.34 -3.45 7.25
CA PHE A 350 29.83 -2.66 8.40
C PHE A 350 30.16 -3.49 9.66
N THR A 351 29.84 -4.79 9.70
CA THR A 351 30.12 -5.65 10.87
C THR A 351 31.61 -5.91 11.10
N ARG A 352 32.47 -5.64 10.11
CA ARG A 352 33.93 -5.68 10.31
C ARG A 352 34.44 -4.60 11.27
N ILE A 353 33.75 -3.45 11.33
CA ILE A 353 34.10 -2.33 12.20
C ILE A 353 33.43 -2.48 13.58
N PHE A 354 32.22 -3.07 13.65
CA PHE A 354 31.41 -3.14 14.88
C PHE A 354 31.14 -4.54 15.46
N LYS A 355 31.82 -5.61 14.97
CA LYS A 355 31.86 -6.96 15.56
C LYS A 355 30.52 -7.48 16.12
N PHE A 356 29.48 -7.58 15.29
CA PHE A 356 28.30 -8.36 15.64
C PHE A 356 28.47 -9.82 15.20
N SER A 357 28.53 -10.73 16.19
CA SER A 357 28.70 -12.16 16.00
C SER A 357 27.36 -12.82 15.71
N ARG A 358 27.09 -13.12 14.43
CA ARG A 358 26.44 -14.35 13.89
C ARG A 358 25.70 -14.03 12.58
N PRO A 359 26.27 -14.36 11.41
CA PRO A 359 25.50 -14.33 10.16
C PRO A 359 24.42 -15.41 10.22
N ASN A 360 23.16 -15.04 10.02
CA ASN A 360 22.05 -15.99 9.95
C ASN A 360 22.02 -16.67 8.56
N LEU A 361 21.58 -17.93 8.53
CA LEU A 361 21.46 -18.72 7.29
C LEU A 361 20.54 -18.04 6.24
N PHE A 362 19.61 -17.22 6.71
CA PHE A 362 18.67 -16.43 5.92
C PHE A 362 19.36 -15.33 5.10
N SER A 363 20.40 -14.71 5.66
CA SER A 363 21.23 -13.71 4.98
C SER A 363 21.86 -14.35 3.74
N HIS A 364 22.38 -15.57 3.87
CA HIS A 364 23.05 -16.30 2.79
C HIS A 364 22.11 -16.72 1.63
N LEU A 365 20.85 -17.04 1.94
CA LEU A 365 19.81 -17.36 0.96
C LEU A 365 19.34 -16.12 0.17
N LEU A 366 19.22 -14.97 0.84
CA LEU A 366 18.86 -13.69 0.21
C LEU A 366 20.02 -13.11 -0.64
N TYR A 367 21.27 -13.26 -0.21
CA TYR A 367 22.45 -12.85 -0.97
C TYR A 367 22.62 -13.60 -2.31
N GLY A 368 22.06 -14.81 -2.44
CA GLY A 368 22.07 -15.59 -3.68
C GLY A 368 21.26 -14.98 -4.83
N ARG A 369 20.30 -14.09 -4.52
CA ARG A 369 19.48 -13.36 -5.51
C ARG A 369 19.44 -11.87 -5.19
N ARG A 370 20.59 -11.21 -5.38
CA ARG A 370 20.79 -9.76 -5.12
C ARG A 370 19.65 -8.88 -5.64
N TRP A 371 19.05 -9.21 -6.78
CA TRP A 371 17.93 -8.50 -7.41
C TRP A 371 16.64 -8.47 -6.56
N VAL A 372 16.38 -9.50 -5.75
CA VAL A 372 15.22 -9.58 -4.84
C VAL A 372 15.42 -8.63 -3.66
N LEU A 373 16.62 -8.60 -3.10
CA LEU A 373 17.04 -7.63 -2.07
C LEU A 373 16.97 -6.19 -2.61
N TYR A 374 17.50 -5.93 -3.81
CA TYR A 374 17.42 -4.61 -4.44
C TYR A 374 15.99 -4.19 -4.76
N SER A 375 15.10 -5.11 -5.15
CA SER A 375 13.68 -4.78 -5.41
C SER A 375 12.93 -4.44 -4.12
N PHE A 376 13.21 -5.15 -3.02
CA PHE A 376 12.65 -4.88 -1.69
C PHE A 376 13.20 -3.55 -1.10
N ILE A 377 14.50 -3.29 -1.27
CA ILE A 377 15.18 -2.06 -0.85
C ILE A 377 14.73 -0.85 -1.67
N LEU A 378 14.60 -0.99 -2.99
CA LEU A 378 14.11 0.08 -3.88
C LEU A 378 12.65 0.44 -3.56
N PHE A 379 11.82 -0.50 -3.11
CA PHE A 379 10.46 -0.21 -2.67
C PHE A 379 10.42 0.60 -1.36
N ILE A 380 11.16 0.17 -0.34
CA ILE A 380 11.24 0.88 0.95
C ILE A 380 11.81 2.30 0.75
N LYS A 381 12.79 2.48 -0.15
CA LYS A 381 13.48 3.76 -0.36
C LYS A 381 12.88 4.66 -1.43
N SER A 382 12.21 4.14 -2.47
CA SER A 382 11.47 4.95 -3.46
C SER A 382 10.30 5.71 -2.82
N SER A 383 9.83 5.27 -1.65
CA SER A 383 8.81 5.98 -0.87
C SER A 383 9.39 7.05 0.07
N ASN A 384 10.72 7.08 0.29
CA ASN A 384 11.40 8.00 1.21
C ASN A 384 12.09 9.19 0.50
N HIS A 385 12.00 9.29 -0.82
CA HIS A 385 12.67 10.32 -1.62
C HIS A 385 11.72 11.24 -2.43
N ILE A 386 10.42 11.23 -2.12
CA ILE A 386 9.42 12.16 -2.71
C ILE A 386 8.86 13.12 -1.64
N THR A 387 9.61 13.38 -0.56
CA THR A 387 9.30 14.44 0.40
C THR A 387 10.16 15.66 0.18
#